data_AF-A0A3C7VUW6-F1
#
_entry.id   AF-A0A3C7VUW6-F1
#
_cell.length_a   1.000
_cell.length_b   1.000
_cell.length_c   1.000
_cell.angle_alpha   90.00
_cell.angle_beta   90.00
_cell.angle_gamma   90.00
#
_symmetry.space_group_name_H-M   'P 1'
#
loop_
_entity.id
_entity.type
_entity.pdbx_description
1 polymer ?
#
loop_
_entity_poly.entity_id
_entity_poly.type
_entity_poly.pdbx_seq_one_letter_code
_entity_poly.pdbx_strand_id
1 'polypeptide(L)' 'MTDLNAFRQETREWLEANCPDSMREPVRSFEDYYMGGRNPEIAHPEQKLWCDRMAERGWTVPHWPKEYGG' A
#
# COMPACT_ATOMS: atom_id res chain seq x y z
N MET A 1 -25.57 3.90 -9.43
CA MET A 1 -24.26 3.47 -9.97
C MET A 1 -23.22 4.33 -9.31
N THR A 2 -22.42 3.75 -8.41
CA THR A 2 -21.26 4.44 -7.84
C THR A 2 -20.40 4.93 -9.00
N ASP A 3 -19.99 6.20 -8.98
CA ASP A 3 -19.22 6.78 -10.07
C ASP A 3 -17.79 6.19 -10.05
N LEU A 4 -17.62 5.09 -10.79
CA LEU A 4 -16.34 4.40 -10.92
C LEU A 4 -15.27 5.30 -11.56
N ASN A 5 -15.66 6.33 -12.31
CA ASN A 5 -14.69 7.27 -12.88
C ASN A 5 -14.14 8.20 -11.80
N ALA A 6 -15.02 8.74 -10.94
CA ALA A 6 -14.59 9.52 -9.78
C ALA A 6 -13.65 8.71 -8.87
N PHE A 7 -14.04 7.46 -8.52
CA PHE A 7 -13.20 6.59 -7.70
C PHE A 7 -11.81 6.34 -8.30
N ARG A 8 -11.73 6.09 -9.62
CA ARG A 8 -10.47 5.85 -10.33
C ARG A 8 -9.59 7.10 -10.35
N GLN A 9 -10.20 8.27 -10.54
CA GLN A 9 -9.47 9.54 -10.57
C GLN A 9 -8.90 9.87 -9.19
N GLU A 10 -9.73 9.84 -8.15
CA GLU A 10 -9.29 10.07 -6.76
C GLU A 10 -8.20 9.08 -6.33
N THR A 11 -8.36 7.80 -6.68
CA THR A 11 -7.35 6.77 -6.38
C THR A 11 -6.03 7.05 -7.09
N ARG A 12 -6.06 7.46 -8.37
CA ARG A 12 -4.85 7.81 -9.11
C ARG A 12 -4.14 9.01 -8.49
N GLU A 13 -4.86 10.09 -8.23
CA GLU A 13 -4.30 11.30 -7.61
C GLU A 13 -3.69 10.99 -6.22
N TRP A 14 -4.35 10.12 -5.45
CA TRP A 14 -3.81 9.68 -4.17
C TRP A 14 -2.54 8.84 -4.32
N LEU A 15 -2.49 7.89 -5.26
CA LEU A 15 -1.31 7.08 -5.54
C LEU A 15 -0.14 7.94 -6.03
N GLU A 16 -0.40 8.97 -6.83
CA GLU A 16 0.63 9.90 -7.31
C GLU A 16 1.28 10.67 -6.14
N ALA A 17 0.48 11.12 -5.17
CA ALA A 17 0.96 11.86 -4.02
C ALA A 17 1.56 11.00 -2.89
N ASN A 18 1.16 9.73 -2.77
CA ASN A 18 1.45 8.90 -1.60
C ASN A 18 2.29 7.64 -1.89
N CYS A 19 2.40 7.18 -3.14
CA CYS A 19 3.26 6.05 -3.48
C CYS A 19 4.71 6.54 -3.69
N PRO A 20 5.69 6.10 -2.88
CA PRO A 20 7.09 6.46 -3.08
C PRO A 20 7.62 5.94 -4.42
N ASP A 21 8.53 6.68 -5.05
CA ASP A 21 9.08 6.30 -6.37
C ASP A 21 9.81 4.94 -6.33
N SER A 22 10.50 4.64 -5.23
CA SER A 22 11.15 3.33 -5.04
C SER A 22 10.15 2.16 -5.04
N MET A 23 8.91 2.40 -4.61
CA MET A 23 7.84 1.39 -4.55
C MET A 23 7.06 1.27 -5.86
N ARG A 24 7.35 2.14 -6.85
CA ARG A 24 6.81 2.03 -8.21
C ARG A 24 7.69 1.19 -9.12
N GLU A 25 8.86 0.77 -8.66
CA GLU A 25 9.73 -0.12 -9.42
C GLU A 25 9.15 -1.54 -9.51
N PRO A 26 9.40 -2.27 -10.61
CA PRO A 26 9.04 -3.68 -10.70
C PRO A 26 9.73 -4.50 -9.61
N VAL A 27 8.98 -5.41 -9.00
CA VAL A 27 9.51 -6.37 -8.02
C VAL A 27 10.51 -7.32 -8.71
N ARG A 28 11.70 -7.46 -8.13
CA ARG A 28 12.81 -8.28 -8.64
C ARG A 28 13.09 -9.49 -7.74
N SER A 29 12.88 -9.35 -6.44
CA SER A 29 13.13 -10.42 -5.47
C SER A 29 12.11 -10.41 -4.33
N PHE A 30 12.21 -11.40 -3.44
CA PHE A 30 11.36 -11.46 -2.25
C PHE A 30 11.65 -10.33 -1.25
N GLU A 31 12.87 -9.80 -1.27
CA GLU A 31 13.34 -8.71 -0.39
C GLU A 31 12.67 -7.37 -0.71
N ASP A 32 12.12 -7.23 -1.92
CA ASP A 32 11.37 -6.04 -2.32
C ASP A 32 9.99 -5.97 -1.66
N TYR A 33 9.47 -7.11 -1.17
CA TYR A 33 8.21 -7.14 -0.46
C TYR A 33 8.38 -6.86 1.03
N TYR A 34 7.49 -6.04 1.56
CA TYR A 34 7.38 -5.88 3.00
C TYR A 34 6.61 -7.06 3.62
N MET A 35 7.36 -7.97 4.26
CA MET A 35 6.79 -9.16 4.92
C MET A 35 6.18 -8.89 6.30
N GLY A 36 6.45 -7.73 6.89
CA GLY A 36 6.00 -7.40 8.24
C GLY A 36 6.57 -8.33 9.32
N GLY A 37 5.81 -8.53 10.40
CA GLY A 37 6.22 -9.33 11.56
C GLY A 37 6.85 -8.51 12.67
N ARG A 38 7.42 -9.19 13.69
CA ARG A 38 7.98 -8.51 14.88
C ARG A 38 9.27 -7.74 14.57
N ASN A 39 10.11 -8.29 13.68
CA ASN A 39 11.36 -7.69 13.20
C ASN A 39 11.44 -7.92 11.67
N PRO A 40 10.75 -7.09 10.86
CA PRO A 40 10.82 -7.21 9.41
C PRO A 40 12.23 -6.88 8.92
N GLU A 41 12.75 -7.70 8.02
CA GLU A 41 13.88 -7.31 7.18
C GLU A 41 13.34 -6.33 6.13
N ILE A 42 13.93 -5.13 6.08
CA ILE A 42 13.53 -4.08 5.15
C ILE A 42 14.72 -3.75 4.24
N ALA A 43 14.53 -3.91 2.93
CA ALA A 43 15.52 -3.51 1.94
C ALA A 43 15.52 -1.98 1.75
N HIS A 44 14.33 -1.37 1.89
CA HIS A 44 14.15 0.08 1.81
C HIS A 44 13.27 0.60 2.96
N PRO A 45 13.60 1.74 3.58
CA PRO A 45 12.76 2.34 4.63
C PRO A 45 11.36 2.72 4.11
N GLU A 46 11.24 2.96 2.81
CA GLU A 46 9.97 3.32 2.16
C GLU A 46 9.00 2.14 2.03
N GLN A 47 9.47 0.90 2.16
CA GLN A 47 8.61 -0.30 2.18
C GLN A 47 7.64 -0.28 3.36
N LYS A 48 8.16 0.03 4.55
CA LYS A 48 7.33 0.15 5.75
C LYS A 48 6.35 1.31 5.63
N LEU A 49 6.84 2.48 5.19
CA LEU A 49 6.00 3.66 5.00
C LEU A 49 4.85 3.39 4.02
N TRP A 50 5.14 2.70 2.93
CA TRP A 50 4.13 2.35 1.93
C TRP A 50 3.10 1.36 2.47
N CYS A 51 3.56 0.34 3.20
CA CYS A 51 2.66 -0.61 3.86
C CYS A 51 1.73 0.10 4.87
N ASP A 52 2.27 1.00 5.70
CA ASP A 52 1.49 1.77 6.68
C ASP A 52 0.41 2.62 5.98
N ARG A 53 0.75 3.34 4.90
CA ARG A 53 -0.21 4.14 4.12
C ARG A 53 -1.32 3.29 3.49
N MET A 54 -0.97 2.12 2.98
CA MET A 54 -1.94 1.17 2.41
C MET A 54 -2.85 0.58 3.49
N ALA A 55 -2.32 0.32 4.68
CA ALA A 55 -3.08 -0.19 5.82
C ALA A 55 -4.06 0.88 6.37
N GLU A 56 -3.62 2.13 6.53
CA GLU A 56 -4.49 3.25 6.93
C GLU A 56 -5.68 3.45 5.99
N ARG A 57 -5.48 3.15 4.70
CA ARG A 57 -6.53 3.24 3.68
C ARG A 57 -7.39 1.97 3.57
N GLY A 58 -7.04 0.90 4.27
CA GLY A 58 -7.75 -0.40 4.23
C GLY A 58 -7.50 -1.19 2.95
N TRP A 59 -6.39 -0.94 2.25
CA TRP A 59 -6.12 -1.55 0.95
C TRP A 59 -5.24 -2.80 1.01
N THR A 60 -4.60 -3.06 2.15
CA THR A 60 -3.82 -4.29 2.38
C THR A 60 -4.72 -5.52 2.49
N VAL A 61 -5.86 -5.40 3.17
CA VAL A 61 -6.86 -6.47 3.36
C VAL A 61 -8.29 -5.92 3.21
N PRO A 62 -8.70 -5.46 2.01
CA PRO A 62 -9.95 -4.71 1.79
C PRO A 62 -11.24 -5.49 2.05
N HIS A 63 -11.14 -6.81 2.24
CA HIS A 63 -12.27 -7.68 2.54
C HIS A 63 -12.43 -7.95 4.05
N TRP A 64 -11.47 -7.53 4.88
CA TRP A 64 -11.53 -7.73 6.32
C TRP A 64 -12.41 -6.67 6.99
N PRO A 65 -13.07 -7.01 8.11
CA PRO A 65 -13.72 -6.01 8.93
C PRO A 65 -12.72 -4.99 9.49
N LYS A 66 -13.14 -3.72 9.59
CA LYS A 66 -12.32 -2.61 10.13
C LYS A 66 -11.82 -2.85 11.56
N GLU A 67 -12.59 -3.57 12.37
CA GLU A 67 -12.20 -3.95 13.73
C GLU A 67 -10.92 -4.80 13.78
N TYR A 68 -10.56 -5.46 12.68
CA TYR A 68 -9.33 -6.25 12.52
C TYR A 68 -8.27 -5.56 11.66
N GLY A 69 -8.45 -4.28 11.30
CA GLY A 69 -7.50 -3.50 10.50
C GLY A 69 -7.70 -3.57 8.98
N GLY A 70 -8.90 -3.93 8.52
CA GLY A 70 -9.34 -3.72 7.13
C GLY A 70 -9.83 -2.30 6.83
#